data_AF-A0ABD5PD26-F1
#
_entry.id   AF-A0ABD5PD26-F1
#
_cell.length_a   1.000
_cell.length_b   1.000
_cell.length_c   1.000
_cell.angle_alpha   90.00
_cell.angle_beta   90.00
_cell.angle_gamma   90.00
#
_symmetry.space_group_name_H-M   'P 1'
#
loop_
_entity.id
_entity.type
_entity.pdbx_description
1 polymer ?
#
loop_
_entity_poly.entity_id
_entity_poly.type
_entity_poly.pdbx_seq_one_letter_code
_entity_poly.pdbx_strand_id
1 'polypeptide(L)'
;MALEAPLASELLLLARLLFGGVLAFTGLNHFTNTDAMTGYAEAKGLPAPRLGVVGSGVLLVLGGLGLVFGVFPVLAAGALAVFLVVSALVFHDFWAVPEDQQQTEMTQFLKNVALAGAALALLALGGTQWAYALNVGVW
;
A
#
# COMPACT_ATOMS: atom_id res chain seq x y z
N MET A 1 -19.15 -6.16 -22.03
CA MET A 1 -19.27 -7.58 -21.66
C MET A 1 -18.51 -7.74 -20.36
N ALA A 2 -19.20 -7.62 -19.23
CA ALA A 2 -18.59 -7.95 -17.94
C ALA A 2 -18.19 -9.42 -18.01
N LEU A 3 -17.02 -9.77 -17.49
CA LEU A 3 -16.61 -11.18 -17.36
C LEU A 3 -17.76 -11.95 -16.68
N GLU A 4 -18.08 -13.14 -17.19
CA GLU A 4 -19.06 -14.04 -16.58
C GLU A 4 -18.85 -14.09 -15.06
N ALA A 5 -19.95 -14.07 -14.29
CA ALA A 5 -19.95 -13.88 -12.83
C ALA A 5 -18.98 -14.77 -12.01
N PRO A 6 -18.64 -16.01 -12.41
CA PRO A 6 -17.60 -16.78 -11.71
C PRO A 6 -16.26 -16.05 -11.75
N LEU A 7 -15.72 -15.81 -12.96
CA LEU A 7 -14.34 -15.34 -13.14
C LEU A 7 -14.05 -14.00 -12.45
N ALA A 8 -15.05 -13.10 -12.35
CA ALA A 8 -14.90 -11.83 -11.65
C ALA A 8 -14.52 -12.00 -10.17
N SER A 9 -15.08 -13.01 -9.50
CA SER A 9 -14.83 -13.31 -8.10
C SER A 9 -13.42 -13.86 -7.89
N GLU A 10 -12.99 -14.80 -8.74
CA GLU A 10 -11.63 -15.35 -8.69
C GLU A 10 -10.57 -14.29 -9.04
N LEU A 11 -10.84 -13.41 -10.01
CA LEU A 11 -9.94 -12.31 -10.35
C LEU A 11 -9.84 -11.29 -9.22
N LEU A 12 -10.95 -10.96 -8.54
CA LEU A 12 -10.91 -10.08 -7.37
C LEU A 12 -10.15 -10.72 -6.21
N LEU A 13 -10.28 -12.04 -6.00
CA LEU A 13 -9.47 -12.78 -5.05
C LEU A 13 -7.97 -12.65 -5.40
N LEU A 14 -7.58 -12.98 -6.63
CA LEU A 14 -6.20 -12.87 -7.08
C LEU A 14 -5.66 -11.44 -6.96
N ALA A 15 -6.46 -10.43 -7.34
CA ALA A 15 -6.07 -9.03 -7.22
C ALA A 15 -5.75 -8.66 -5.77
N ARG A 16 -6.60 -9.05 -4.81
CA ARG A 16 -6.39 -8.76 -3.38
C ARG A 16 -5.21 -9.55 -2.80
N LEU A 17 -5.02 -10.80 -3.22
CA LEU A 17 -3.87 -11.61 -2.81
C LEU A 17 -2.55 -11.00 -3.29
N LEU A 18 -2.47 -10.61 -4.55
CA LEU A 18 -1.25 -10.03 -5.12
C LEU A 18 -1.00 -8.63 -4.55
N PHE A 19 -2.01 -7.76 -4.59
CA PHE A 19 -1.87 -6.38 -4.11
C PHE A 19 -1.62 -6.31 -2.61
N GLY A 20 -2.55 -6.89 -1.82
CA GLY A 20 -2.47 -6.86 -0.36
C GLY A 20 -1.31 -7.68 0.18
N GLY A 21 -1.04 -8.85 -0.43
CA GLY A 21 0.08 -9.71 -0.04
C GLY A 21 1.44 -9.05 -0.26
N VAL A 22 1.65 -8.41 -1.42
CA VAL A 22 2.89 -7.67 -1.69
C VAL A 22 3.04 -6.50 -0.71
N LEU A 23 1.98 -5.71 -0.47
CA LEU A 23 2.06 -4.61 0.48
C LEU A 23 2.35 -5.09 1.91
N ALA A 24 1.71 -6.17 2.36
CA ALA A 24 2.00 -6.75 3.65
C ALA A 24 3.45 -7.25 3.75
N PHE A 25 3.95 -7.93 2.72
CA PHE A 25 5.35 -8.36 2.67
C PHE A 25 6.32 -7.17 2.70
N THR A 26 6.07 -6.11 1.92
CA THR A 26 6.91 -4.89 1.96
C THR A 26 6.82 -4.15 3.29
N GLY A 27 5.69 -4.27 4.00
CA GLY A 27 5.54 -3.77 5.37
C GLY A 27 6.50 -4.45 6.34
N LEU A 28 6.79 -5.74 6.17
CA LEU A 28 7.75 -6.45 7.02
C LEU A 28 9.17 -5.86 6.95
N ASN A 29 9.56 -5.32 5.80
CA ASN A 29 10.85 -4.68 5.62
C ASN A 29 11.06 -3.46 6.55
N HIS A 30 9.99 -2.81 6.98
CA HIS A 30 10.08 -1.69 7.92
C HIS A 30 10.48 -2.12 9.33
N PHE A 31 10.29 -3.40 9.68
CA PHE A 31 10.71 -3.97 10.96
C PHE A 31 12.07 -4.64 10.90
N THR A 32 12.43 -5.23 9.75
CA THR A 32 13.74 -5.88 9.57
C THR A 32 14.84 -4.89 9.20
N ASN A 33 14.50 -3.77 8.56
CA ASN A 33 15.45 -2.71 8.16
C ASN A 33 15.16 -1.37 8.85
N THR A 34 14.59 -1.39 10.07
CA THR A 34 14.12 -0.18 10.76
C THR A 34 15.20 0.89 10.86
N ASP A 35 16.44 0.53 11.22
CA ASP A 35 17.50 1.52 11.46
C ASP A 35 17.92 2.24 10.17
N ALA A 36 18.10 1.50 9.07
CA ALA A 36 18.42 2.07 7.76
C ALA A 36 17.30 3.00 7.24
N MET A 37 16.04 2.56 7.36
CA MET A 37 14.89 3.35 6.95
C MET A 37 14.67 4.57 7.84
N THR A 38 15.01 4.47 9.13
CA THR A 38 14.96 5.60 10.07
C THR A 38 15.93 6.69 9.65
N GLY A 39 17.18 6.32 9.30
CA GLY A 39 18.16 7.28 8.79
C GLY A 39 17.71 7.98 7.51
N TYR A 40 17.07 7.23 6.59
CA TYR A 40 16.51 7.83 5.38
C TYR A 40 15.33 8.77 5.68
N ALA A 41 14.44 8.39 6.59
CA ALA A 41 13.33 9.24 7.02
C ALA A 41 13.80 10.51 7.74
N GLU A 42 14.87 10.43 8.53
CA GLU A 42 15.52 11.59 9.15
C GLU A 42 16.11 12.53 8.09
N ALA A 43 16.78 11.99 7.07
CA ALA A 43 17.30 12.78 5.95
C ALA A 43 16.19 13.50 5.15
N LYS A 44 14.98 12.93 5.11
CA LYS A 44 13.77 13.58 4.55
C LYS A 44 13.06 14.54 5.51
N GLY A 45 13.58 14.72 6.72
CA GLY A 45 13.06 15.69 7.69
C GLY A 45 11.79 15.26 8.43
N LEU A 46 11.50 13.96 8.53
CA LEU A 46 10.36 13.49 9.32
C LEU A 46 10.54 13.86 10.81
N PRO A 47 9.53 14.46 11.49
CA PRO A 47 9.65 14.87 12.90
C PRO A 47 9.86 13.70 13.90
N ALA A 48 9.40 12.50 13.55
CA ALA A 48 9.57 11.29 14.36
C ALA A 48 9.93 10.09 13.47
N PRO A 49 11.18 10.01 12.94
CA PRO A 49 11.54 9.10 11.85
C PRO A 49 11.28 7.64 12.19
N ARG A 50 11.78 7.17 13.34
CA ARG A 50 11.64 5.76 13.75
C ARG A 50 10.19 5.36 13.99
N LEU A 51 9.41 6.24 14.61
CA LEU A 51 7.98 6.01 14.82
C LEU A 51 7.24 5.99 13.47
N GLY A 52 7.61 6.87 12.54
CA GLY A 52 7.08 6.88 11.18
C GLY A 52 7.33 5.57 10.45
N VAL A 53 8.55 5.04 10.50
CA VAL A 53 8.93 3.76 9.88
C VAL A 53 8.18 2.58 10.49
N VAL A 54 8.15 2.49 11.82
CA VAL A 54 7.40 1.40 12.51
C VAL A 54 5.90 1.52 12.20
N GLY A 55 5.36 2.74 12.22
CA GLY A 55 3.96 3.02 11.93
C GLY A 55 3.57 2.65 10.49
N SER A 56 4.40 2.99 9.50
CA SER A 56 4.15 2.59 8.12
C SER A 56 4.28 1.09 7.92
N GLY A 57 5.20 0.42 8.61
CA GLY A 57 5.27 -1.04 8.64
C GLY A 57 3.97 -1.68 9.13
N VAL A 58 3.43 -1.20 10.25
CA VAL A 58 2.16 -1.68 10.82
C VAL A 58 1.00 -1.42 9.83
N LEU A 59 0.92 -0.20 9.28
CA LEU A 59 -0.10 0.17 8.31
C LEU A 59 -0.07 -0.74 7.08
N LEU A 60 1.11 -0.99 6.51
CA LEU A 60 1.29 -1.82 5.33
C LEU A 60 0.91 -3.29 5.60
N VAL A 61 1.35 -3.85 6.72
CA VAL A 61 1.01 -5.23 7.12
C VAL A 61 -0.49 -5.37 7.35
N LEU A 62 -1.07 -4.52 8.21
CA LEU A 62 -2.49 -4.64 8.56
C LEU A 62 -3.40 -4.28 7.39
N GLY A 63 -3.07 -3.23 6.63
CA GLY A 63 -3.82 -2.86 5.43
C GLY A 63 -3.75 -3.95 4.36
N GLY A 64 -2.56 -4.48 4.09
CA GLY A 64 -2.36 -5.54 3.10
C GLY A 64 -3.14 -6.81 3.47
N LEU A 65 -2.99 -7.30 4.70
CA LEU A 65 -3.74 -8.47 5.18
C LEU A 65 -5.24 -8.21 5.29
N GLY A 66 -5.64 -6.99 5.65
CA GLY A 66 -7.04 -6.56 5.67
C GLY A 66 -7.69 -6.71 4.31
N LEU A 67 -7.01 -6.35 3.22
CA LEU A 67 -7.53 -6.56 1.85
C LEU A 67 -7.54 -8.04 1.44
N VAL A 68 -6.48 -8.77 1.78
CA VAL A 68 -6.37 -10.22 1.49
C VAL A 68 -7.55 -10.97 2.08
N PHE A 69 -7.82 -10.78 3.37
CA PHE A 69 -8.88 -11.50 4.08
C PHE A 69 -10.24 -10.79 4.03
N GLY A 70 -10.33 -9.58 3.48
CA GLY A 70 -11.54 -8.74 3.48
C GLY A 70 -12.02 -8.40 4.89
N VAL A 71 -11.09 -7.91 5.71
CA VAL A 71 -11.31 -7.38 7.06
C VAL A 71 -11.09 -5.87 7.01
N PHE A 72 -12.14 -5.11 7.30
CA PHE A 72 -12.23 -3.66 7.15
C PHE A 72 -11.70 -3.14 5.80
N PRO A 73 -12.20 -3.65 4.66
CA PRO A 73 -11.63 -3.36 3.34
C PRO A 73 -11.63 -1.86 2.98
N VAL A 74 -12.65 -1.11 3.38
CA VAL A 74 -12.72 0.35 3.17
C VAL A 74 -11.59 1.06 3.92
N LEU A 75 -11.38 0.74 5.20
CA LEU A 75 -10.30 1.34 5.99
C LEU A 75 -8.92 0.91 5.48
N ALA A 76 -8.75 -0.37 5.16
CA ALA A 76 -7.51 -0.92 4.66
C ALA A 76 -7.10 -0.28 3.32
N ALA A 77 -8.01 -0.26 2.34
CA ALA A 77 -7.74 0.33 1.03
C ALA A 77 -7.52 1.84 1.13
N GLY A 78 -8.33 2.55 1.91
CA GLY A 78 -8.18 3.99 2.11
C GLY A 78 -6.85 4.36 2.78
N ALA A 79 -6.48 3.66 3.84
CA ALA A 79 -5.21 3.89 4.53
C ALA A 79 -4.00 3.61 3.62
N LEU A 80 -4.03 2.52 2.84
CA LEU A 80 -2.98 2.20 1.89
C LEU A 80 -2.90 3.23 0.76
N ALA A 81 -4.03 3.70 0.22
CA ALA A 81 -4.05 4.74 -0.79
C ALA A 81 -3.39 6.04 -0.30
N VAL A 82 -3.78 6.51 0.90
CA VAL A 82 -3.20 7.69 1.52
C VAL A 82 -1.71 7.49 1.78
N PHE A 83 -1.32 6.35 2.37
CA PHE A 83 0.07 6.03 2.63
C PHE A 83 0.92 6.05 1.36
N LEU A 84 0.45 5.43 0.27
CA LEU A 84 1.19 5.33 -0.99
C LEU A 84 1.38 6.71 -1.64
N VAL A 85 0.35 7.58 -1.62
CA VAL A 85 0.45 8.95 -2.13
C VAL A 85 1.43 9.77 -1.29
N VAL A 86 1.30 9.73 0.05
CA VAL A 86 2.22 10.44 0.95
C VAL A 86 3.64 9.92 0.78
N SER A 87 3.81 8.60 0.69
CA SER A 87 5.13 7.98 0.51
C SER A 87 5.77 8.38 -0.81
N ALA A 88 5.00 8.43 -1.91
CA ALA A 88 5.49 8.92 -3.20
C ALA A 88 6.01 10.35 -3.10
N LEU A 89 5.22 11.26 -2.51
CA LEU A 89 5.55 12.68 -2.45
C LEU A 89 6.68 13.03 -1.47
N VAL A 90 6.79 12.30 -0.36
CA VAL A 90 7.75 12.60 0.71
C VAL A 90 9.07 11.87 0.53
N PHE A 91 9.02 10.60 0.14
CA PHE A 91 10.23 9.76 0.05
C PHE A 91 10.75 9.65 -1.38
N HIS A 92 9.90 9.78 -2.39
CA HIS A 92 10.29 9.57 -3.79
C HIS A 92 10.13 10.85 -4.64
N ASP A 93 10.44 12.00 -4.05
CA ASP A 93 10.50 13.33 -4.69
C ASP A 93 11.70 13.42 -5.66
N PHE A 94 11.62 12.67 -6.76
CA PHE A 94 12.69 12.51 -7.74
C PHE A 94 13.18 13.82 -8.38
N TRP A 95 12.41 14.89 -8.29
CA TRP A 95 12.78 16.23 -8.76
C TRP A 95 13.72 16.98 -7.79
N ALA A 96 13.92 16.47 -6.57
CA ALA A 96 14.71 17.09 -5.50
C ALA A 96 15.93 16.25 -5.08
N VAL A 97 16.35 15.30 -5.93
CA VAL A 97 17.54 14.45 -5.69
C VAL A 97 18.63 14.69 -6.76
N PRO A 98 19.90 14.37 -6.46
CA PRO A 98 21.00 14.41 -7.44
C PRO A 98 20.69 13.61 -8.72
N GLU A 99 21.24 14.03 -9.86
CA GLU A 99 20.94 13.48 -11.19
C GLU A 99 21.14 11.96 -11.28
N ASP A 100 22.14 11.40 -10.58
CA ASP A 100 22.44 9.98 -10.54
C ASP A 100 21.35 9.15 -9.81
N GLN A 101 20.50 9.78 -9.01
CA GLN A 101 19.41 9.14 -8.25
C GLN A 101 18.02 9.36 -8.86
N GLN A 102 17.85 10.37 -9.72
CA GLN A 102 16.53 10.79 -10.23
C GLN A 102 15.73 9.66 -10.88
N GLN A 103 16.35 8.82 -11.72
CA GLN A 103 15.66 7.72 -12.39
C GLN A 103 15.15 6.65 -11.41
N THR A 104 15.95 6.36 -10.38
CA THR A 104 15.58 5.38 -9.35
C THR A 104 14.41 5.90 -8.53
N GLU A 105 14.47 7.15 -8.07
CA GLU A 105 13.38 7.76 -7.29
C GLU A 105 12.12 7.96 -8.14
N MET A 106 12.25 8.33 -9.42
CA MET A 106 11.10 8.46 -10.32
C MET A 106 10.39 7.11 -10.51
N THR A 107 11.15 6.02 -10.59
CA THR A 107 10.58 4.67 -10.66
C THR A 107 9.79 4.34 -9.40
N GLN A 108 10.33 4.65 -8.21
CA GLN A 108 9.62 4.40 -6.95
C GLN A 108 8.38 5.28 -6.78
N PHE A 109 8.47 6.56 -7.20
CA PHE A 109 7.35 7.49 -7.25
C PHE A 109 6.20 6.92 -8.09
N LEU A 110 6.48 6.56 -9.35
CA LEU A 110 5.47 6.04 -10.29
C LEU A 110 4.89 4.71 -9.80
N LYS A 111 5.73 3.83 -9.21
CA LYS A 111 5.26 2.60 -8.57
C LYS A 111 4.23 2.90 -7.48
N ASN A 112 4.52 3.83 -6.56
CA ASN A 112 3.60 4.17 -5.49
C ASN A 112 2.31 4.83 -6.00
N VAL A 113 2.39 5.69 -7.02
CA VAL A 113 1.21 6.29 -7.66
C VAL A 113 0.33 5.21 -8.30
N ALA A 114 0.92 4.26 -9.03
CA ALA A 114 0.18 3.16 -9.63
C ALA A 114 -0.49 2.27 -8.57
N LEU A 115 0.22 1.95 -7.49
CA LEU A 115 -0.33 1.19 -6.36
C LEU A 115 -1.44 1.95 -5.63
N ALA A 116 -1.34 3.28 -5.50
CA ALA A 116 -2.40 4.10 -4.94
C ALA A 116 -3.66 4.02 -5.82
N GLY A 117 -3.50 4.04 -7.14
CA GLY A 117 -4.61 3.80 -8.08
C GLY A 117 -5.29 2.44 -7.86
N ALA A 118 -4.51 1.37 -7.67
CA ALA A 118 -5.05 0.04 -7.34
C ALA A 118 -5.76 0.00 -5.97
N ALA A 119 -5.21 0.70 -4.96
CA ALA A 119 -5.85 0.85 -3.66
C ALA A 119 -7.20 1.56 -3.78
N LEU A 120 -7.28 2.64 -4.57
CA LEU A 120 -8.54 3.37 -4.81
C LEU A 120 -9.58 2.52 -5.54
N ALA A 121 -9.15 1.68 -6.50
CA ALA A 121 -10.05 0.73 -7.15
C ALA A 121 -10.63 -0.29 -6.16
N LEU A 122 -9.81 -0.82 -5.25
CA LEU A 122 -10.29 -1.72 -4.19
C LEU A 122 -11.14 -0.99 -3.15
N LEU A 123 -10.86 0.28 -2.86
CA LEU A 123 -11.69 1.13 -1.99
C LEU A 123 -13.09 1.30 -2.57
N ALA A 124 -13.20 1.55 -3.89
CA ALA A 124 -14.49 1.66 -4.57
C ALA A 124 -15.32 0.36 -4.50
N LEU A 125 -14.65 -0.79 -4.35
CA LEU A 125 -15.28 -2.09 -4.15
C LEU A 125 -15.47 -2.46 -2.67
N GLY A 126 -14.88 -1.72 -1.74
CA GLY A 126 -14.79 -2.09 -0.32
C GLY A 126 -16.13 -2.09 0.44
N GLY A 127 -17.12 -1.37 -0.06
CA GLY A 127 -18.47 -1.32 0.52
C GLY A 127 -19.37 -2.50 0.14
N THR A 128 -18.85 -3.51 -0.57
CA THR A 128 -19.62 -4.69 -1.00
C THR A 128 -19.05 -5.97 -0.42
N GLN A 129 -19.85 -7.04 -0.43
CA GLN A 129 -19.37 -8.36 -0.05
C GLN A 129 -18.49 -8.94 -1.16
N TRP A 130 -17.35 -9.51 -0.76
CA TRP A 130 -16.42 -10.18 -1.65
C TRP A 130 -16.49 -11.68 -1.45
N ALA A 131 -16.48 -12.43 -2.56
CA ALA A 131 -16.31 -13.87 -2.51
C ALA A 131 -14.97 -14.24 -1.83
N TYR A 132 -14.98 -15.35 -1.08
CA TYR A 132 -13.82 -15.89 -0.35
C TYR A 132 -13.22 -14.96 0.72
N ALA A 133 -13.91 -13.89 1.08
CA ALA A 133 -13.50 -12.95 2.12
C ALA A 133 -14.26 -13.22 3.44
N LEU A 134 -13.68 -12.77 4.55
CA LEU A 134 -14.34 -12.77 5.86
C LEU A 134 -15.47 -11.74 5.94
N ASN A 135 -15.45 -10.71 5.08
CA ASN A 135 -16.48 -9.66 4.98
C ASN A 135 -16.75 -8.92 6.31
N VAL A 136 -15.71 -8.78 7.13
CA VAL A 136 -15.76 -7.95 8.34
C VAL A 136 -15.56 -6.50 7.93
N GLY A 137 -16.34 -5.55 8.46
CA GLY A 137 -16.11 -4.14 8.14
C GLY A 137 -16.74 -3.63 6.85
N VAL A 138 -17.70 -4.37 6.29
CA VAL A 138 -18.42 -4.00 5.06
C VAL A 138 -19.67 -3.21 5.46
N TRP A 139 -19.59 -1.88 5.46
CA TRP A 139 -20.69 -0.95 5.73
C TRP A 139 -20.36 0.46 5.19
#